data_AF-A0A4Q3LE24-F1
#
_entry.id   AF-A0A4Q3LE24-F1
#
_cell.length_a   1.000
_cell.length_b   1.000
_cell.length_c   1.000
_cell.angle_alpha   90.00
_cell.angle_beta   90.00
_cell.angle_gamma   90.00
#
_symmetry.space_group_name_H-M   'P 1'
#
loop_
_entity.id
_entity.type
_entity.pdbx_description
1 polymer ?
#
loop_
_entity_poly.entity_id
_entity_poly.type
_entity_poly.pdbx_seq_one_letter_code
_entity_poly.pdbx_strand_id
1 'polypeptide(L)'
;MLAACVAAALVAGVLGGLLRVGVAIPGTAGSDWLGRGALAHAALMMCGFLGTVIGVERAVAARRAEAWLAPLASGLAGVALLRGEPALAGVLLVLAATMFVAVNVLLLMRQRAGHTALLLASACAWWVGNALFASGASPGAVLPWWFAFLVMTIAAERLEMTRLMRRRPGASPALVLLLGVLGVGAALSGPWPVAGGLLFGGALLALAAWLFAFDIARRTVRAEGLPRYMAVCLLGGYAWLAVGGIAWMATALGHPARDAALHALGLGFIVSMIMGHAPVILPAIARIKLLFGGFFYVPLALLHGSLLLRLGAGFLDFDRRADGALGNAFAIALFAATAVGAALAWRRRFGGRTGTRRSP
;
A
#
# COMPACT_ATOMS: atom_id res chain seq x y z
N MET A 1 -0.29 -9.21 -19.50
CA MET A 1 1.07 -8.92 -18.99
C MET A 1 1.07 -8.23 -17.63
N LEU A 2 0.54 -7.01 -17.47
CA LEU A 2 0.56 -6.27 -16.18
C LEU A 2 0.01 -7.08 -15.00
N ALA A 3 -1.15 -7.73 -15.15
CA ALA A 3 -1.71 -8.57 -14.09
C ALA A 3 -0.77 -9.70 -13.64
N ALA A 4 0.00 -10.28 -14.58
CA ALA A 4 1.00 -11.30 -14.25
C ALA A 4 2.20 -10.71 -13.51
N CYS A 5 2.66 -9.50 -13.87
CA CYS A 5 3.72 -8.80 -13.15
C CYS A 5 3.30 -8.47 -11.71
N VAL A 6 2.07 -7.95 -11.54
CA VAL A 6 1.47 -7.67 -10.23
C VAL A 6 1.39 -8.94 -9.38
N ALA A 7 0.88 -10.03 -9.95
CA ALA A 7 0.78 -11.32 -9.26
C ALA A 7 2.15 -11.87 -8.89
N ALA A 8 3.13 -11.82 -9.81
CA ALA A 8 4.49 -12.27 -9.55
C ALA A 8 5.17 -11.46 -8.44
N ALA A 9 5.06 -10.13 -8.48
CA ALA A 9 5.62 -9.26 -7.44
C ALA A 9 4.97 -9.51 -6.07
N LEU A 10 3.64 -9.67 -6.03
CA LEU A 10 2.92 -9.97 -4.80
C LEU A 10 3.33 -11.34 -4.23
N VAL A 11 3.29 -12.39 -5.04
CA VAL A 11 3.62 -13.76 -4.61
C VAL A 11 5.08 -13.83 -4.16
N ALA A 12 6.02 -13.33 -4.96
CA ALA A 12 7.43 -13.37 -4.60
C ALA A 12 7.77 -12.46 -3.41
N GLY A 13 7.07 -11.32 -3.28
CA GLY A 13 7.19 -10.45 -2.12
C GLY A 13 6.70 -11.14 -0.85
N VAL A 14 5.52 -11.77 -0.87
CA VAL A 14 4.95 -12.49 0.28
C VAL A 14 5.81 -13.70 0.66
N LEU A 15 6.15 -14.57 -0.29
CA LEU A 15 6.97 -15.76 -0.02
C LEU A 15 8.40 -15.38 0.39
N GLY A 16 8.99 -14.35 -0.23
CA GLY A 16 10.26 -13.79 0.20
C GLY A 16 10.19 -13.23 1.62
N GLY A 17 9.09 -12.59 1.99
CA GLY A 17 8.83 -12.10 3.35
C GLY A 17 8.74 -13.24 4.39
N LEU A 18 8.10 -14.35 4.03
CA LEU A 18 8.06 -15.56 4.87
C LEU A 18 9.46 -16.15 5.06
N LEU A 19 10.26 -16.23 3.98
CA LEU A 19 11.64 -16.69 4.07
C LEU A 19 12.49 -15.78 4.98
N ARG A 20 12.26 -14.46 4.98
CA ARG A 20 12.94 -13.51 5.87
C ARG A 20 12.65 -13.72 7.35
N VAL A 21 11.51 -14.31 7.70
CA VAL A 21 11.17 -14.69 9.08
C VAL A 21 11.44 -16.18 9.34
N GLY A 22 12.22 -16.83 8.47
CA GLY A 22 12.69 -18.21 8.59
C GLY A 22 11.64 -19.29 8.37
N VAL A 23 10.49 -18.95 7.79
CA VAL A 23 9.51 -19.94 7.36
C VAL A 23 10.03 -20.65 6.11
N ALA A 24 10.25 -21.96 6.21
CA ALA A 24 10.61 -22.78 5.06
C ALA A 24 9.40 -22.93 4.12
N ILE A 25 9.63 -22.70 2.82
CA ILE A 25 8.60 -22.89 1.79
C ILE A 25 8.85 -24.26 1.12
N PRO A 26 7.94 -25.23 1.25
CA PRO A 26 8.11 -26.54 0.61
C PRO A 26 8.19 -26.42 -0.92
N GLY A 27 9.05 -27.22 -1.54
CA GLY A 27 9.16 -27.30 -3.00
C GLY A 27 9.91 -26.14 -3.68
N THR A 28 10.52 -25.23 -2.90
CA THR A 28 11.33 -24.11 -3.43
C THR A 28 12.82 -24.24 -3.10
N ALA A 29 13.26 -25.39 -2.60
CA ALA A 29 14.67 -25.67 -2.38
C ALA A 29 15.42 -25.61 -3.73
N GLY A 30 16.46 -24.77 -3.82
CA GLY A 30 17.23 -24.56 -5.05
C GLY A 30 16.65 -23.56 -6.05
N SER A 31 15.55 -22.87 -5.74
CA SER A 31 14.99 -21.84 -6.64
C SER A 31 15.55 -20.45 -6.32
N ASP A 32 16.44 -19.93 -7.17
CA ASP A 32 17.11 -18.63 -6.99
C ASP A 32 16.15 -17.45 -6.83
N TRP A 33 14.98 -17.52 -7.48
CA TRP A 33 14.00 -16.43 -7.49
C TRP A 33 13.44 -16.15 -6.08
N LEU A 34 13.33 -17.16 -5.21
CA LEU A 34 12.79 -16.97 -3.86
C LEU A 34 13.79 -16.24 -2.96
N GLY A 35 15.08 -16.60 -3.04
CA GLY A 35 16.15 -15.88 -2.34
C GLY A 35 16.23 -14.42 -2.80
N ARG A 36 16.16 -14.19 -4.11
CA ARG A 36 16.07 -12.83 -4.69
C ARG A 36 14.81 -12.10 -4.22
N GLY A 37 13.68 -12.79 -4.11
CA GLY A 37 12.44 -12.27 -3.55
C GLY A 37 12.58 -11.83 -2.09
N ALA A 38 13.30 -12.58 -1.27
CA ALA A 38 13.59 -12.22 0.12
C ALA A 38 14.51 -11.00 0.25
N LEU A 39 15.50 -10.87 -0.63
CA LEU A 39 16.37 -9.68 -0.69
C LEU A 39 15.61 -8.45 -1.19
N ALA A 40 14.79 -8.61 -2.22
CA ALA A 40 14.03 -7.55 -2.87
C ALA A 40 12.64 -7.31 -2.27
N HIS A 41 12.29 -7.95 -1.15
CA HIS A 41 10.93 -7.97 -0.57
C HIS A 41 10.25 -6.60 -0.56
N ALA A 42 10.92 -5.58 0.00
CA ALA A 42 10.35 -4.24 0.09
C ALA A 42 10.13 -3.60 -1.29
N ALA A 43 11.10 -3.74 -2.21
CA ALA A 43 10.98 -3.20 -3.57
C ALA A 43 9.87 -3.91 -4.36
N LEU A 44 9.73 -5.22 -4.21
CA LEU A 44 8.66 -6.01 -4.83
C LEU A 44 7.28 -5.58 -4.32
N MET A 45 7.11 -5.45 -3.00
CA MET A 45 5.83 -5.07 -2.41
C MET A 45 5.46 -3.60 -2.71
N MET A 46 6.39 -2.67 -2.51
CA MET A 46 6.11 -1.24 -2.57
C MET A 46 6.13 -0.71 -4.01
N CYS A 47 7.10 -1.16 -4.81
CA CYS A 47 7.30 -0.63 -6.15
C CYS A 47 6.76 -1.58 -7.23
N GLY A 48 7.01 -2.89 -7.13
CA GLY A 48 6.57 -3.87 -8.13
C GLY A 48 5.06 -4.19 -8.05
N PHE A 49 4.51 -4.27 -6.84
CA PHE A 49 3.10 -4.55 -6.62
C PHE A 49 2.29 -3.26 -6.47
N LEU A 50 2.47 -2.51 -5.38
CA LEU A 50 1.66 -1.33 -5.09
C LEU A 50 1.88 -0.21 -6.11
N GLY A 51 3.12 0.09 -6.46
CA GLY A 51 3.45 1.06 -7.51
C GLY A 51 2.79 0.75 -8.85
N THR A 52 2.72 -0.53 -9.24
CA THR A 52 2.02 -0.94 -10.47
C THR A 52 0.51 -0.77 -10.35
N VAL A 53 -0.11 -1.23 -9.26
CA VAL A 53 -1.57 -1.13 -9.07
C VAL A 53 -2.03 0.34 -9.03
N ILE A 54 -1.34 1.17 -8.25
CA ILE A 54 -1.60 2.62 -8.17
C ILE A 54 -1.34 3.28 -9.54
N GLY A 55 -0.27 2.88 -10.23
CA GLY A 55 0.03 3.33 -11.59
C GLY A 55 -1.08 3.01 -12.59
N VAL A 56 -1.66 1.80 -12.54
CA VAL A 56 -2.79 1.41 -13.39
C VAL A 56 -4.00 2.29 -13.13
N GLU A 57 -4.34 2.53 -11.87
CA GLU A 57 -5.45 3.40 -11.51
C GLU A 57 -5.28 4.81 -12.09
N ARG A 58 -4.08 5.39 -11.93
CA ARG A 58 -3.77 6.72 -12.47
C ARG A 58 -3.76 6.74 -14.01
N ALA A 59 -3.28 5.67 -14.65
CA ALA A 59 -3.31 5.55 -16.11
C ALA A 59 -4.76 5.51 -16.65
N VAL A 60 -5.64 4.78 -15.98
CA VAL A 60 -7.08 4.75 -16.29
C VAL A 60 -7.70 6.14 -16.12
N ALA A 61 -7.39 6.84 -15.03
CA ALA A 61 -7.89 8.19 -14.77
C ALA A 61 -7.38 9.22 -15.80
N ALA A 62 -6.13 9.10 -16.23
CA ALA A 62 -5.51 10.02 -17.21
C ALA A 62 -6.09 9.89 -18.62
N ARG A 63 -6.64 8.72 -18.99
CA ARG A 63 -7.17 8.44 -20.34
C ARG A 63 -6.17 8.77 -21.46
N ARG A 64 -4.88 8.47 -21.24
CA ARG A 64 -3.80 8.60 -22.26
C ARG A 64 -3.01 7.29 -22.34
N ALA A 65 -2.63 6.88 -23.56
CA ALA A 65 -1.84 5.67 -23.78
C ALA A 65 -0.47 5.74 -23.09
N GLU A 66 0.19 6.90 -23.15
CA GLU A 66 1.50 7.14 -22.51
C GLU A 66 1.48 6.94 -20.99
N ALA A 67 0.34 7.14 -20.33
CA ALA A 67 0.22 6.97 -18.88
C ALA A 67 0.44 5.52 -18.44
N TRP A 68 0.27 4.55 -19.35
CA TRP A 68 0.52 3.13 -19.08
C TRP A 68 2.00 2.77 -19.00
N LEU A 69 2.91 3.65 -19.42
CA LEU A 69 4.36 3.42 -19.28
C LEU A 69 4.79 3.33 -17.81
N ALA A 70 4.14 4.09 -16.92
CA ALA A 70 4.44 4.06 -15.49
C ALA A 70 4.20 2.67 -14.85
N PRO A 71 2.97 2.10 -14.88
CA PRO A 71 2.73 0.77 -14.34
C PRO A 71 3.48 -0.34 -15.10
N LEU A 72 3.73 -0.16 -16.41
CA LEU A 72 4.51 -1.10 -17.19
C LEU A 72 5.95 -1.21 -16.71
N ALA A 73 6.65 -0.08 -16.60
CA ALA A 73 8.03 -0.04 -16.13
C ALA A 73 8.14 -0.53 -14.68
N SER A 74 7.19 -0.17 -13.81
CA SER A 74 7.11 -0.64 -12.43
C SER A 74 6.94 -2.17 -12.33
N GLY A 75 6.05 -2.76 -13.13
CA GLY A 75 5.85 -4.21 -13.16
C GLY A 75 7.06 -4.97 -13.71
N LEU A 76 7.67 -4.44 -14.79
CA LEU A 76 8.89 -5.01 -15.37
C LEU A 76 10.10 -4.90 -14.44
N ALA A 77 10.19 -3.84 -13.62
CA ALA A 77 11.22 -3.74 -12.60
C ALA A 77 11.13 -4.88 -11.56
N GLY A 78 9.89 -5.25 -11.17
CA GLY A 78 9.66 -6.41 -10.31
C GLY A 78 10.19 -7.71 -10.93
N VAL A 79 9.97 -7.91 -12.23
CA VAL A 79 10.51 -9.06 -12.97
C VAL A 79 12.04 -9.02 -13.02
N ALA A 80 12.64 -7.85 -13.26
CA ALA A 80 14.09 -7.69 -13.26
C ALA A 80 14.72 -8.05 -11.91
N LEU A 81 14.10 -7.66 -10.79
CA LEU A 81 14.55 -8.04 -9.44
C LEU A 81 14.56 -9.56 -9.25
N LEU A 82 13.50 -10.26 -9.70
CA LEU A 82 13.43 -11.73 -9.61
C LEU A 82 14.44 -12.43 -10.53
N ARG A 83 14.82 -11.80 -11.63
CA ARG A 83 15.87 -12.27 -12.54
C ARG A 83 17.28 -11.97 -12.06
N GLY A 84 17.45 -11.25 -10.95
CA GLY A 84 18.76 -10.95 -10.39
C GLY A 84 19.44 -9.75 -11.07
N GLU A 85 18.65 -8.85 -11.67
CA GLU A 85 19.11 -7.69 -12.43
C GLU A 85 18.78 -6.38 -11.69
N PRO A 86 19.40 -6.09 -10.53
CA PRO A 86 19.04 -4.95 -9.69
C PRO A 86 19.32 -3.60 -10.35
N ALA A 87 20.36 -3.50 -11.19
CA ALA A 87 20.67 -2.27 -11.93
C ALA A 87 19.57 -1.91 -12.93
N LEU A 88 19.14 -2.88 -13.74
CA LEU A 88 18.02 -2.71 -14.67
C LEU A 88 16.72 -2.39 -13.91
N ALA A 89 16.47 -3.07 -12.78
CA ALA A 89 15.32 -2.76 -11.94
C ALA A 89 15.34 -1.32 -11.44
N GLY A 90 16.50 -0.80 -10.99
CA GLY A 90 16.66 0.59 -10.58
C GLY A 90 16.31 1.58 -11.69
N VAL A 91 16.82 1.37 -12.90
CA VAL A 91 16.50 2.20 -14.07
C VAL A 91 15.00 2.18 -14.38
N LEU A 92 14.39 0.99 -14.40
CA LEU A 92 12.96 0.83 -14.66
C LEU A 92 12.09 1.50 -13.58
N LEU A 93 12.50 1.45 -12.31
CA LEU A 93 11.79 2.11 -11.21
C LEU A 93 11.87 3.64 -11.28
N VAL A 94 13.02 4.18 -11.67
CA VAL A 94 13.16 5.64 -11.90
C VAL A 94 12.31 6.08 -13.09
N LEU A 95 12.33 5.32 -14.19
CA LEU A 95 11.46 5.55 -15.35
C LEU A 95 9.98 5.51 -14.95
N ALA A 96 9.56 4.48 -14.20
CA ALA A 96 8.20 4.33 -13.71
C ALA A 96 7.75 5.55 -12.89
N ALA A 97 8.56 5.97 -11.92
CA ALA A 97 8.25 7.13 -11.09
C ALA A 97 8.26 8.44 -11.89
N THR A 98 9.14 8.59 -12.88
CA THR A 98 9.20 9.79 -13.74
C THR A 98 7.92 9.92 -14.57
N MET A 99 7.48 8.82 -15.19
CA MET A 99 6.20 8.78 -15.91
C MET A 99 5.03 8.99 -14.96
N PHE A 100 5.08 8.45 -13.73
CA PHE A 100 4.04 8.63 -12.72
C PHE A 100 3.94 10.10 -12.26
N VAL A 101 5.08 10.80 -12.09
CA VAL A 101 5.11 12.24 -11.83
C VAL A 101 4.48 13.00 -12.99
N ALA A 102 4.85 12.71 -14.23
CA ALA A 102 4.27 13.37 -15.42
C ALA A 102 2.75 13.18 -15.50
N VAL A 103 2.25 11.98 -15.19
CA VAL A 103 0.81 11.71 -15.13
C VAL A 103 0.13 12.54 -14.03
N ASN A 104 0.73 12.65 -12.84
CA ASN A 104 0.14 13.46 -11.76
C ASN A 104 0.22 14.97 -12.02
N VAL A 105 1.26 15.46 -12.72
CA VAL A 105 1.30 16.84 -13.23
C VAL A 105 0.14 17.09 -14.19
N LEU A 106 -0.07 16.20 -15.17
CA LEU A 106 -1.19 16.30 -16.10
C LEU A 106 -2.55 16.35 -15.37
N LEU A 107 -2.75 15.48 -14.38
CA LEU A 107 -3.99 15.44 -13.60
C LEU A 107 -4.18 16.71 -12.76
N LEU A 108 -3.13 17.24 -12.15
CA LEU A 108 -3.16 18.51 -11.43
C LEU A 108 -3.49 19.69 -12.35
N MET A 109 -2.94 19.71 -13.56
CA MET A 109 -3.24 20.74 -14.55
C MET A 109 -4.70 20.69 -15.03
N ARG A 110 -5.29 19.49 -15.12
CA ARG A 110 -6.71 19.33 -15.46
C ARG A 110 -7.64 19.73 -14.33
N GLN A 111 -7.27 19.44 -13.08
CA GLN A 111 -8.07 19.78 -11.92
C GLN A 111 -7.18 20.21 -10.76
N ARG A 112 -7.06 21.53 -10.57
CA ARG A 112 -6.31 22.11 -9.44
C ARG A 112 -7.10 21.96 -8.16
N ALA A 113 -6.72 20.98 -7.35
CA ALA A 113 -7.33 20.70 -6.05
C ALA A 113 -6.27 20.21 -5.07
N GLY A 114 -6.56 20.30 -3.76
CA GLY A 114 -5.61 19.88 -2.73
C GLY A 114 -5.20 18.40 -2.84
N HIS A 115 -6.13 17.52 -3.24
CA HIS A 115 -5.83 16.09 -3.41
C HIS A 115 -4.92 15.83 -4.64
N THR A 116 -5.11 16.53 -5.76
CA THR A 116 -4.22 16.36 -6.93
C THR A 116 -2.82 16.91 -6.66
N ALA A 117 -2.70 18.00 -5.90
CA ALA A 117 -1.40 18.51 -5.46
C ALA A 117 -0.68 17.53 -4.53
N LEU A 118 -1.42 16.91 -3.61
CA LEU A 118 -0.85 15.90 -2.71
C LEU A 118 -0.46 14.60 -3.43
N LEU A 119 -1.23 14.16 -4.44
CA LEU A 119 -0.84 13.05 -5.31
C LEU A 119 0.45 13.33 -6.09
N LEU A 120 0.66 14.58 -6.52
CA LEU A 120 1.93 14.96 -7.13
C LEU A 120 3.09 14.92 -6.11
N ALA A 121 2.90 15.43 -4.90
CA ALA A 121 3.90 15.33 -3.84
C ALA A 121 4.25 13.87 -3.51
N SER A 122 3.23 13.00 -3.46
CA SER A 122 3.37 11.55 -3.33
C SER A 122 4.21 10.95 -4.47
N ALA A 123 3.92 11.32 -5.73
CA ALA A 123 4.69 10.87 -6.89
C ALA A 123 6.16 11.28 -6.81
N CYS A 124 6.44 12.51 -6.36
CA CYS A 124 7.80 12.98 -6.13
C CYS A 124 8.51 12.18 -5.02
N ALA A 125 7.82 11.85 -3.93
CA ALA A 125 8.36 11.00 -2.88
C ALA A 125 8.75 9.61 -3.42
N TRP A 126 7.91 9.01 -4.27
CA TRP A 126 8.24 7.74 -4.92
C TRP A 126 9.45 7.85 -5.85
N TRP A 127 9.55 8.95 -6.60
CA TRP A 127 10.70 9.23 -7.47
C TRP A 127 12.00 9.31 -6.68
N VAL A 128 12.03 10.08 -5.58
CA VAL A 128 13.23 10.18 -4.73
C VAL A 128 13.62 8.82 -4.16
N GLY A 129 12.65 8.05 -3.65
CA GLY A 129 12.91 6.70 -3.15
C GLY A 129 13.50 5.77 -4.21
N ASN A 130 12.99 5.82 -5.45
CA ASN A 130 13.50 5.01 -6.55
C ASN A 130 14.87 5.46 -7.05
N ALA A 131 15.16 6.76 -7.05
CA ALA A 131 16.47 7.30 -7.40
C ALA A 131 17.53 6.86 -6.37
N LEU A 132 17.22 6.95 -5.07
CA LEU A 132 18.07 6.46 -3.99
C LEU A 132 18.28 4.94 -4.06
N PHE A 133 17.23 4.17 -4.39
CA PHE A 133 17.36 2.74 -4.60
C PHE A 133 18.29 2.41 -5.77
N ALA A 134 18.13 3.10 -6.91
CA ALA A 134 18.94 2.90 -8.10
C ALA A 134 20.42 3.28 -7.88
N SER A 135 20.70 4.23 -6.98
CA SER A 135 22.08 4.61 -6.60
C SER A 135 22.71 3.71 -5.53
N GLY A 136 22.00 2.68 -5.05
CA GLY A 136 22.50 1.78 -4.02
C GLY A 136 22.49 2.37 -2.60
N ALA A 137 21.68 3.40 -2.35
CA ALA A 137 21.55 3.98 -1.01
C ALA A 137 21.01 2.97 0.01
N SER A 138 21.27 3.23 1.30
CA SER A 138 20.87 2.34 2.37
C SER A 138 19.34 2.21 2.47
N PRO A 139 18.81 1.05 2.92
CA PRO A 139 17.37 0.89 3.14
C PRO A 139 16.78 1.92 4.11
N GLY A 140 17.57 2.43 5.05
CA GLY A 140 17.16 3.50 5.98
C GLY A 140 16.85 4.82 5.29
N ALA A 141 17.53 5.12 4.18
CA ALA A 141 17.23 6.30 3.35
C ALA A 141 16.05 6.05 2.39
N VAL A 142 15.96 4.84 1.82
CA VAL A 142 14.98 4.51 0.76
C VAL A 142 13.56 4.29 1.30
N LEU A 143 13.42 3.47 2.35
CA LEU A 143 12.11 3.03 2.85
C LEU A 143 11.19 4.17 3.31
N PRO A 144 11.67 5.21 4.03
CA PRO A 144 10.83 6.35 4.39
C PRO A 144 10.15 7.00 3.18
N TRP A 145 10.85 7.14 2.05
CA TRP A 145 10.29 7.73 0.83
C TRP A 145 9.21 6.86 0.19
N TRP A 146 9.41 5.54 0.15
CA TRP A 146 8.40 4.61 -0.35
C TRP A 146 7.16 4.56 0.54
N PHE A 147 7.32 4.62 1.87
CA PHE A 147 6.17 4.73 2.78
C PHE A 147 5.50 6.10 2.68
N ALA A 148 6.27 7.19 2.54
CA ALA A 148 5.74 8.53 2.34
C ALA A 148 4.85 8.60 1.08
N PHE A 149 5.29 7.99 -0.03
CA PHE A 149 4.49 7.81 -1.24
C PHE A 149 3.13 7.13 -0.94
N LEU A 150 3.13 5.99 -0.27
CA LEU A 150 1.86 5.28 -0.01
C LEU A 150 0.96 6.04 0.97
N VAL A 151 1.53 6.59 2.05
CA VAL A 151 0.80 7.36 3.05
C VAL A 151 0.18 8.62 2.43
N MET A 152 0.95 9.37 1.62
CA MET A 152 0.45 10.55 0.93
C MET A 152 -0.59 10.22 -0.14
N THR A 153 -0.43 9.11 -0.87
CA THR A 153 -1.44 8.62 -1.83
C THR A 153 -2.77 8.33 -1.11
N ILE A 154 -2.73 7.54 -0.03
CA ILE A 154 -3.92 7.23 0.79
C ILE A 154 -4.54 8.53 1.32
N ALA A 155 -3.74 9.43 1.89
CA ALA A 155 -4.25 10.71 2.40
C ALA A 155 -4.91 11.55 1.30
N ALA A 156 -4.36 11.58 0.09
CA ALA A 156 -4.94 12.29 -1.04
C ALA A 156 -6.28 11.70 -1.50
N GLU A 157 -6.39 10.37 -1.60
CA GLU A 157 -7.65 9.70 -1.93
C GLU A 157 -8.73 9.97 -0.86
N ARG A 158 -8.35 9.98 0.42
CA ARG A 158 -9.25 10.38 1.51
C ARG A 158 -9.70 11.83 1.41
N LEU A 159 -8.79 12.72 1.01
CA LEU A 159 -9.11 14.12 0.76
C LEU A 159 -10.11 14.29 -0.38
N GLU A 160 -10.00 13.50 -1.44
CA GLU A 160 -10.90 13.50 -2.59
C GLU A 160 -12.32 13.05 -2.19
N MET A 161 -12.42 11.96 -1.42
CA MET A 161 -13.70 11.36 -0.99
C MET A 161 -14.48 12.25 -0.01
N THR A 162 -13.78 13.06 0.78
CA THR A 162 -14.38 13.95 1.79
C THR A 162 -14.53 15.39 1.29
N ARG A 163 -14.32 15.66 -0.01
CA ARG A 163 -14.32 17.03 -0.57
C ARG A 163 -15.64 17.79 -0.41
N LEU A 164 -16.77 17.06 -0.38
CA LEU A 164 -18.11 17.64 -0.25
C LEU A 164 -18.51 17.89 1.21
N MET A 165 -17.63 17.54 2.16
CA MET A 165 -17.90 17.72 3.58
C MET A 165 -17.32 19.03 4.08
N ARG A 166 -18.09 19.74 4.91
CA ARG A 166 -17.60 20.92 5.63
C ARG A 166 -16.54 20.51 6.65
N ARG A 167 -15.28 20.87 6.39
CA ARG A 167 -14.17 20.64 7.33
C ARG A 167 -14.04 21.79 8.31
N ARG A 168 -13.51 21.50 9.50
CA ARG A 168 -13.11 22.53 10.46
C ARG A 168 -11.98 23.38 9.84
N PRO A 169 -11.95 24.71 10.05
CA PRO A 169 -11.01 25.61 9.38
C PRO A 169 -9.53 25.22 9.50
N GLY A 170 -9.11 24.68 10.65
CA GLY A 170 -7.72 24.26 10.88
C GLY A 170 -7.35 22.84 10.44
N ALA A 171 -8.31 22.01 10.01
CA ALA A 171 -8.04 20.60 9.70
C ALA A 171 -7.16 20.45 8.45
N SER A 172 -7.46 21.19 7.38
CA SER A 172 -6.72 21.08 6.11
C SER A 172 -5.28 21.59 6.22
N PRO A 173 -4.98 22.77 6.80
CA PRO A 173 -3.60 23.22 7.00
C PRO A 173 -2.78 22.27 7.88
N ALA A 174 -3.38 21.74 8.97
CA ALA A 174 -2.70 20.78 9.83
C ALA A 174 -2.30 19.50 9.08
N LEU A 175 -3.17 18.98 8.21
CA LEU A 175 -2.84 17.81 7.39
C LEU A 175 -1.66 18.09 6.45
N VAL A 176 -1.66 19.24 5.76
CA VAL A 176 -0.56 19.62 4.86
C VAL A 176 0.75 19.75 5.64
N LEU A 177 0.73 20.37 6.82
CA LEU A 177 1.89 20.46 7.69
C LEU A 177 2.41 19.08 8.07
N LEU A 178 1.55 18.18 8.55
CA LEU A 178 1.94 16.82 8.97
C LEU A 178 2.56 16.01 7.81
N LEU A 179 2.00 16.11 6.61
CA LEU A 179 2.53 15.44 5.43
C LEU A 179 3.84 16.08 4.93
N GLY A 180 3.99 17.40 5.09
CA GLY A 180 5.26 18.09 4.87
C GLY A 180 6.34 17.63 5.83
N VAL A 181 6.02 17.54 7.13
CA VAL A 181 6.92 17.01 8.18
C VAL A 181 7.29 15.56 7.90
N LEU A 182 6.34 14.74 7.44
CA LEU A 182 6.60 13.37 7.00
C LEU A 182 7.64 13.33 5.86
N GLY A 183 7.50 14.20 4.86
CA GLY A 183 8.46 14.32 3.75
C GLY A 183 9.84 14.79 4.21
N VAL A 184 9.91 15.77 5.12
CA VAL A 184 11.18 16.22 5.72
C VAL A 184 11.82 15.09 6.54
N GLY A 185 11.05 14.36 7.34
CA GLY A 185 11.53 13.18 8.07
C GLY A 185 12.13 12.12 7.14
N ALA A 186 11.48 11.86 6.00
CA ALA A 186 12.00 10.96 4.97
C ALA A 186 13.33 11.47 4.38
N ALA A 187 13.41 12.75 4.04
CA ALA A 187 14.64 13.38 3.52
C ALA A 187 15.81 13.31 4.51
N LEU A 188 15.53 13.52 5.81
CA LEU A 188 16.56 13.49 6.86
C LEU A 188 16.97 12.08 7.28
N SER A 189 16.19 11.04 6.95
CA SER A 189 16.46 9.66 7.37
C SER A 189 17.75 9.06 6.79
N GLY A 190 18.23 9.59 5.66
CA GLY A 190 19.53 9.26 5.10
C GLY A 190 20.70 9.91 5.85
N PRO A 191 20.81 11.26 5.83
CA PRO A 191 21.95 11.96 6.43
C PRO A 191 21.96 11.91 7.97
N TRP A 192 20.79 11.96 8.61
CA TRP A 192 20.65 11.95 10.08
C TRP A 192 19.62 10.91 10.52
N PRO A 193 20.00 9.61 10.53
CA PRO A 193 19.05 8.51 10.72
C PRO A 193 18.18 8.60 11.98
N VAL A 194 18.75 9.04 13.11
CA VAL A 194 18.02 9.20 14.37
C VAL A 194 16.99 10.34 14.26
N ALA A 195 17.44 11.54 13.89
CA ALA A 195 16.56 12.72 13.80
C ALA A 195 15.49 12.54 12.72
N GLY A 196 15.86 12.04 11.54
CA GLY A 196 14.94 11.75 10.45
C GLY A 196 13.93 10.67 10.81
N GLY A 197 14.37 9.60 11.46
CA GLY A 197 13.49 8.53 11.92
C GLY A 197 12.51 8.97 13.01
N LEU A 198 12.96 9.80 13.97
CA LEU A 198 12.09 10.39 14.98
C LEU A 198 11.05 11.32 14.36
N LEU A 199 11.47 12.19 13.44
CA LEU A 199 10.57 13.12 12.75
C LEU A 199 9.54 12.38 11.88
N PHE A 200 9.98 11.37 11.13
CA PHE A 200 9.12 10.54 10.30
C PHE A 200 8.10 9.76 11.13
N GLY A 201 8.56 9.06 12.18
CA GLY A 201 7.68 8.30 13.07
C GLY A 201 6.72 9.18 13.87
N GLY A 202 7.18 10.34 14.33
CA GLY A 202 6.33 11.35 15.00
C GLY A 202 5.26 11.91 14.07
N ALA A 203 5.60 12.19 12.80
CA ALA A 203 4.63 12.63 11.79
C ALA A 203 3.57 11.56 11.51
N LEU A 204 3.95 10.28 11.43
CA LEU A 204 2.99 9.17 11.28
C LEU A 204 2.02 9.07 12.47
N LEU A 205 2.54 9.18 13.70
CA LEU A 205 1.72 9.15 14.92
C LEU A 205 0.76 10.33 14.99
N ALA A 206 1.25 11.55 14.70
CA ALA A 206 0.42 12.75 14.66
C ALA A 206 -0.62 12.70 13.53
N LEU A 207 -0.27 12.13 12.38
CA LEU A 207 -1.20 11.88 11.27
C LEU A 207 -2.30 10.89 11.67
N ALA A 208 -1.96 9.81 12.37
CA ALA A 208 -2.96 8.87 12.90
C ALA A 208 -3.93 9.57 13.86
N ALA A 209 -3.43 10.37 14.81
CA ALA A 209 -4.26 11.16 15.72
C ALA A 209 -5.17 12.15 14.96
N TRP A 210 -4.64 12.83 13.94
CA TRP A 210 -5.41 13.71 13.07
C TRP A 210 -6.54 12.96 12.35
N LEU A 211 -6.25 11.77 11.79
CA LEU A 211 -7.22 10.95 11.09
C LEU A 211 -8.34 10.47 12.03
N PHE A 212 -8.01 10.04 13.25
CA PHE A 212 -9.03 9.70 14.25
C PHE A 212 -9.92 10.88 14.65
N ALA A 213 -9.34 12.08 14.76
CA ALA A 213 -10.09 13.27 15.17
C ALA A 213 -11.01 13.81 14.06
N PHE A 214 -10.52 13.84 12.82
CA PHE A 214 -11.13 14.61 11.74
C PHE A 214 -11.69 13.80 10.57
N ASP A 215 -11.30 12.54 10.37
CA ASP A 215 -11.84 11.71 9.29
C ASP A 215 -13.31 11.32 9.56
N ILE A 216 -14.10 11.15 8.49
CA ILE A 216 -15.50 10.74 8.57
C ILE A 216 -15.68 9.29 9.04
N ALA A 217 -14.65 8.43 8.91
CA ALA A 217 -14.72 7.00 9.21
C ALA A 217 -15.32 6.70 10.60
N ARG A 218 -15.03 7.52 11.62
CA ARG A 218 -15.62 7.41 12.97
C ARG A 218 -17.15 7.51 13.03
N ARG A 219 -17.76 8.16 12.03
CA ARG A 219 -19.22 8.26 11.88
C ARG A 219 -19.72 7.19 10.92
N THR A 220 -19.03 6.99 9.81
CA THR A 220 -19.38 5.99 8.79
C THR A 220 -19.35 4.55 9.32
N VAL A 221 -18.58 4.27 10.39
CA VAL A 221 -18.58 2.95 11.06
C VAL A 221 -19.95 2.56 11.62
N ARG A 222 -20.86 3.54 11.83
CA ARG A 222 -22.24 3.30 12.26
C ARG A 222 -23.22 3.08 11.10
N ALA A 223 -22.77 3.25 9.85
CA ALA A 223 -23.56 2.92 8.67
C ALA A 223 -23.71 1.40 8.51
N GLU A 224 -24.36 0.96 7.44
CA GLU A 224 -24.48 -0.46 7.10
C GLU A 224 -23.83 -0.77 5.75
N GLY A 225 -23.58 -2.06 5.50
CA GLY A 225 -23.02 -2.54 4.24
C GLY A 225 -21.56 -2.11 3.99
N LEU A 226 -21.25 -1.78 2.73
CA LEU A 226 -19.89 -1.47 2.28
C LEU A 226 -19.26 -0.25 2.97
N PRO A 227 -19.97 0.89 3.16
CA PRO A 227 -19.43 2.02 3.91
C PRO A 227 -18.93 1.67 5.32
N ARG A 228 -19.66 0.80 6.03
CA ARG A 228 -19.24 0.32 7.36
C ARG A 228 -17.95 -0.48 7.28
N TYR A 229 -17.86 -1.43 6.35
CA TYR A 229 -16.67 -2.24 6.16
C TYR A 229 -15.44 -1.38 5.84
N MET A 230 -15.59 -0.43 4.90
CA MET A 230 -14.54 0.54 4.60
C MET A 230 -14.11 1.28 5.87
N ALA A 231 -15.06 1.80 6.65
CA ALA A 231 -14.75 2.51 7.88
C ALA A 231 -14.01 1.64 8.92
N VAL A 232 -14.34 0.35 9.05
CA VAL A 232 -13.63 -0.58 9.94
C VAL A 232 -12.19 -0.79 9.47
N CYS A 233 -11.97 -1.06 8.18
CA CYS A 233 -10.61 -1.17 7.61
C CYS A 233 -9.79 0.10 7.87
N LEU A 234 -10.42 1.26 7.73
CA LEU A 234 -9.76 2.54 7.92
C LEU A 234 -9.36 2.82 9.36
N LEU A 235 -10.30 2.66 10.30
CA LEU A 235 -10.04 2.89 11.72
C LEU A 235 -9.00 1.90 12.25
N GLY A 236 -9.07 0.64 11.82
CA GLY A 236 -8.04 -0.36 12.09
C GLY A 236 -6.69 0.04 11.50
N GLY A 237 -6.68 0.53 10.26
CA GLY A 237 -5.47 1.07 9.62
C GLY A 237 -4.88 2.26 10.38
N TYR A 238 -5.69 3.19 10.87
CA TYR A 238 -5.21 4.35 11.65
C TYR A 238 -4.55 3.93 12.97
N ALA A 239 -5.09 2.90 13.63
CA ALA A 239 -4.47 2.34 14.83
C ALA A 239 -3.07 1.79 14.50
N TRP A 240 -2.95 1.05 13.39
CA TRP A 240 -1.65 0.54 12.93
C TRP A 240 -0.70 1.62 12.43
N LEU A 241 -1.21 2.72 11.88
CA LEU A 241 -0.39 3.88 11.53
C LEU A 241 0.26 4.49 12.78
N ALA A 242 -0.48 4.58 13.88
CA ALA A 242 0.05 5.03 15.17
C ALA A 242 1.12 4.06 15.72
N VAL A 243 0.82 2.75 15.72
CA VAL A 243 1.79 1.71 16.13
C VAL A 243 3.05 1.76 15.26
N GLY A 244 2.90 1.90 13.95
CA GLY A 244 3.98 2.03 13.00
C GLY A 244 4.85 3.26 13.26
N GLY A 245 4.24 4.41 13.54
CA GLY A 245 4.95 5.63 13.92
C GLY A 245 5.78 5.47 15.20
N ILE A 246 5.18 4.89 16.26
CA ILE A 246 5.87 4.60 17.52
C ILE A 246 7.04 3.64 17.31
N ALA A 247 6.80 2.53 16.60
CA ALA A 247 7.83 1.54 16.32
C ALA A 247 8.96 2.11 15.43
N TRP A 248 8.65 3.05 14.52
CA TRP A 248 9.65 3.73 13.70
C TRP A 248 10.56 4.62 14.54
N MET A 249 9.99 5.40 15.46
CA MET A 249 10.77 6.20 16.42
C MET A 249 11.64 5.31 17.32
N ALA A 250 11.08 4.21 17.85
CA ALA A 250 11.83 3.25 18.65
C ALA A 250 13.00 2.64 17.86
N THR A 251 12.79 2.30 16.59
CA THR A 251 13.85 1.82 15.69
C THR A 251 14.95 2.87 15.50
N ALA A 252 14.58 4.14 15.33
CA ALA A 252 15.52 5.25 15.19
C ALA A 252 16.37 5.45 16.46
N LEU A 253 15.82 5.13 17.63
CA LEU A 253 16.52 5.15 18.92
C LEU A 253 17.34 3.87 19.21
N GLY A 254 17.38 2.92 18.27
CA GLY A 254 18.18 1.69 18.38
C GLY A 254 17.45 0.48 18.99
N HIS A 255 16.15 0.58 19.30
CA HIS A 255 15.37 -0.57 19.76
C HIS A 255 15.07 -1.54 18.59
N PRO A 256 14.90 -2.85 18.86
CA PRO A 256 14.64 -3.87 17.82
C PRO A 256 13.19 -3.84 17.28
N ALA A 257 12.66 -2.64 16.97
CA ALA A 257 11.29 -2.41 16.57
C ALA A 257 11.09 -2.33 15.03
N ARG A 258 12.13 -2.62 14.25
CA ARG A 258 12.10 -2.46 12.78
C ARG A 258 11.03 -3.32 12.11
N ASP A 259 10.87 -4.57 12.55
CA ASP A 259 9.82 -5.45 11.99
C ASP A 259 8.42 -4.87 12.24
N ALA A 260 8.18 -4.39 13.46
CA ALA A 260 6.93 -3.74 13.85
C ALA A 260 6.68 -2.46 13.06
N ALA A 261 7.68 -1.60 12.89
CA ALA A 261 7.54 -0.36 12.11
C ALA A 261 7.10 -0.64 10.67
N LEU A 262 7.80 -1.56 10.00
CA LEU A 262 7.54 -1.88 8.60
C LEU A 262 6.22 -2.61 8.38
N HIS A 263 5.88 -3.58 9.23
CA HIS A 263 4.68 -4.40 9.04
C HIS A 263 3.42 -3.78 9.63
N ALA A 264 3.51 -2.95 10.68
CA ALA A 264 2.37 -2.13 11.09
C ALA A 264 1.98 -1.15 9.98
N LEU A 265 2.95 -0.52 9.29
CA LEU A 265 2.65 0.33 8.15
C LEU A 265 2.21 -0.47 6.91
N GLY A 266 3.00 -1.45 6.49
CA GLY A 266 2.77 -2.20 5.26
C GLY A 266 1.52 -3.08 5.32
N LEU A 267 1.35 -3.88 6.36
CA LEU A 267 0.21 -4.77 6.51
C LEU A 267 -0.93 -4.08 7.26
N GLY A 268 -0.63 -3.54 8.43
CA GLY A 268 -1.64 -2.98 9.32
C GLY A 268 -2.36 -1.76 8.73
N PHE A 269 -1.62 -0.80 8.18
CA PHE A 269 -2.18 0.40 7.59
C PHE A 269 -2.49 0.22 6.10
N ILE A 270 -1.48 -0.02 5.26
CA ILE A 270 -1.64 -0.02 3.80
C ILE A 270 -2.51 -1.19 3.31
N VAL A 271 -2.25 -2.43 3.72
CA VAL A 271 -3.10 -3.56 3.27
C VAL A 271 -4.53 -3.42 3.80
N SER A 272 -4.76 -2.89 5.01
CA SER A 272 -6.12 -2.56 5.46
C SER A 272 -6.80 -1.54 4.54
N MET A 273 -6.09 -0.51 4.07
CA MET A 273 -6.63 0.44 3.09
C MET A 273 -6.98 -0.24 1.76
N ILE A 274 -6.10 -1.11 1.26
CA ILE A 274 -6.37 -1.90 0.05
C ILE A 274 -7.63 -2.75 0.27
N MET A 275 -7.74 -3.46 1.39
CA MET A 275 -8.88 -4.29 1.70
C MET A 275 -10.18 -3.48 1.77
N GLY A 276 -10.14 -2.27 2.33
CA GLY A 276 -11.27 -1.36 2.40
C GLY A 276 -11.69 -0.83 1.03
N HIS A 277 -10.74 -0.39 0.20
CA HIS A 277 -11.05 0.29 -1.06
C HIS A 277 -11.20 -0.64 -2.27
N ALA A 278 -10.61 -1.83 -2.25
CA ALA A 278 -10.66 -2.78 -3.37
C ALA A 278 -12.08 -3.13 -3.84
N PRO A 279 -13.11 -3.30 -2.97
CA PRO A 279 -14.48 -3.52 -3.42
C PRO A 279 -15.08 -2.38 -4.27
N VAL A 280 -14.49 -1.18 -4.21
CA VAL A 280 -14.90 0.00 -4.99
C VAL A 280 -13.98 0.20 -6.20
N ILE A 281 -12.65 0.08 -6.01
CA ILE A 281 -11.66 0.37 -7.04
C ILE A 281 -11.60 -0.74 -8.10
N LEU A 282 -11.61 -2.02 -7.70
CA LEU A 282 -11.49 -3.15 -8.64
C LEU A 282 -12.63 -3.15 -9.69
N PRO A 283 -13.91 -2.95 -9.34
CA PRO A 283 -14.99 -2.79 -10.32
C PRO A 283 -14.73 -1.68 -11.35
N ALA A 284 -14.20 -0.54 -10.91
CA ALA A 284 -14.00 0.62 -11.77
C ALA A 284 -12.86 0.39 -12.78
N ILE A 285 -11.76 -0.23 -12.35
CA ILE A 285 -10.59 -0.48 -13.19
C ILE A 285 -10.80 -1.71 -14.09
N ALA A 286 -11.21 -2.85 -13.51
CA ALA A 286 -11.35 -4.10 -14.24
C ALA A 286 -12.69 -4.22 -14.98
N ARG A 287 -13.60 -3.23 -14.83
CA ARG A 287 -14.95 -3.22 -15.41
C ARG A 287 -15.76 -4.47 -15.04
N ILE A 288 -15.58 -4.95 -13.81
CA ILE A 288 -16.33 -6.06 -13.23
C ILE A 288 -17.32 -5.55 -12.19
N LYS A 289 -18.22 -6.41 -11.72
CA LYS A 289 -19.09 -6.13 -10.57
C LYS A 289 -18.82 -7.15 -9.48
N LEU A 290 -18.88 -6.70 -8.22
CA LEU A 290 -18.62 -7.52 -7.04
C LEU A 290 -19.89 -7.64 -6.21
N LEU A 291 -20.19 -8.86 -5.77
CA LEU A 291 -21.22 -9.09 -4.78
C LEU A 291 -20.62 -8.91 -3.38
N PHE A 292 -20.79 -7.75 -2.77
CA PHE A 292 -20.30 -7.48 -1.41
C PHE A 292 -21.11 -8.25 -0.35
N GLY A 293 -20.45 -8.68 0.73
CA GLY A 293 -21.08 -9.37 1.86
C GLY A 293 -20.18 -9.48 3.09
N GLY A 294 -20.70 -10.04 4.19
CA GLY A 294 -20.00 -10.14 5.49
C GLY A 294 -18.71 -10.95 5.47
N PHE A 295 -18.52 -11.82 4.47
CA PHE A 295 -17.31 -12.63 4.31
C PHE A 295 -16.03 -11.78 4.06
N PHE A 296 -16.15 -10.53 3.62
CA PHE A 296 -15.01 -9.61 3.52
C PHE A 296 -14.36 -9.27 4.88
N TYR A 297 -15.08 -9.42 5.98
CA TYR A 297 -14.53 -9.20 7.33
C TYR A 297 -13.60 -10.32 7.79
N VAL A 298 -13.71 -11.53 7.22
CA VAL A 298 -12.90 -12.69 7.61
C VAL A 298 -11.41 -12.47 7.31
N PRO A 299 -10.98 -12.16 6.07
CA PRO A 299 -9.58 -11.87 5.79
C PRO A 299 -9.06 -10.64 6.55
N LEU A 300 -9.92 -9.65 6.82
CA LEU A 300 -9.56 -8.49 7.64
C LEU A 300 -9.28 -8.90 9.09
N ALA A 301 -10.19 -9.64 9.73
CA ALA A 301 -10.00 -10.12 11.09
C ALA A 301 -8.75 -10.99 11.22
N LEU A 302 -8.52 -11.87 10.24
CA LEU A 302 -7.32 -12.68 10.15
C LEU A 302 -6.05 -11.83 10.01
N LEU A 303 -6.06 -10.80 9.16
CA LEU A 303 -4.93 -9.86 9.00
C LEU A 303 -4.59 -9.19 10.34
N HIS A 304 -5.57 -8.61 11.01
CA HIS A 304 -5.36 -7.91 12.28
C HIS A 304 -4.93 -8.86 13.40
N GLY A 305 -5.59 -10.02 13.54
CA GLY A 305 -5.27 -11.01 14.56
C GLY A 305 -3.87 -11.60 14.39
N SER A 306 -3.50 -11.97 13.16
CA SER A 306 -2.15 -12.49 12.86
C SER A 306 -1.06 -11.43 12.99
N LEU A 307 -1.36 -10.15 12.70
CA LEU A 307 -0.42 -9.06 12.92
C LEU A 307 -0.23 -8.74 14.41
N LEU A 308 -1.29 -8.82 15.22
CA LEU A 308 -1.19 -8.74 16.69
C LEU A 308 -0.35 -9.90 17.25
N LEU A 309 -0.52 -11.12 16.73
CA LEU A 309 0.32 -12.26 17.09
C LEU A 309 1.79 -11.97 16.74
N ARG A 310 2.06 -11.51 15.52
CA ARG A 310 3.42 -11.22 15.04
C ARG A 310 4.12 -10.14 15.85
N LEU A 311 3.45 -9.01 16.09
CA LEU A 311 4.05 -7.81 16.66
C LEU A 311 3.92 -7.71 18.18
N GLY A 312 2.96 -8.41 18.77
CA GLY A 312 2.79 -8.53 20.21
C GLY A 312 3.54 -9.75 20.74
N ALA A 313 2.91 -10.91 20.67
CA ALA A 313 3.47 -12.14 21.23
C ALA A 313 4.79 -12.57 20.53
N GLY A 314 4.90 -12.32 19.23
CA GLY A 314 6.09 -12.56 18.42
C GLY A 314 7.14 -11.44 18.45
N PHE A 315 6.98 -10.44 19.33
CA PHE A 315 7.98 -9.37 19.45
C PHE A 315 9.34 -9.92 19.85
N LEU A 316 9.38 -10.84 20.84
CA LEU A 316 10.58 -11.53 21.29
C LEU A 316 10.59 -13.03 20.97
N ASP A 317 9.45 -13.59 20.56
CA ASP A 317 9.29 -15.01 20.24
C ASP A 317 9.30 -15.20 18.71
N PHE A 318 10.32 -15.93 18.23
CA PHE A 318 10.51 -16.15 16.81
C PHE A 318 9.41 -17.02 16.18
N ASP A 319 8.98 -18.07 16.87
CA ASP A 319 7.99 -19.02 16.34
C ASP A 319 6.63 -18.34 16.21
N ARG A 320 6.23 -17.57 17.22
CA ARG A 320 5.00 -16.76 17.15
C ARG A 320 5.06 -15.67 16.08
N ARG A 321 6.26 -15.13 15.81
CA ARG A 321 6.46 -14.18 14.71
C ARG A 321 6.26 -14.85 13.36
N ALA A 322 6.78 -16.07 13.19
CA ALA A 322 6.60 -16.88 11.98
C ALA A 322 5.12 -17.25 11.77
N ASP A 323 4.42 -17.70 12.81
CA ASP A 323 2.99 -17.99 12.77
C ASP A 323 2.15 -16.76 12.40
N GLY A 324 2.47 -15.62 13.00
CA GLY A 324 1.84 -14.34 12.66
C GLY A 324 2.08 -13.94 11.21
N ALA A 325 3.29 -14.14 10.70
CA ALA A 325 3.63 -13.87 9.29
C ALA A 325 2.91 -14.82 8.32
N LEU A 326 2.79 -16.11 8.66
CA LEU A 326 1.99 -17.08 7.92
C LEU A 326 0.51 -16.68 7.88
N GLY A 327 -0.04 -16.27 9.02
CA GLY A 327 -1.40 -15.74 9.12
C GLY A 327 -1.60 -14.48 8.26
N ASN A 328 -0.61 -13.58 8.23
CA ASN A 328 -0.64 -12.40 7.36
C ASN A 328 -0.66 -12.79 5.87
N ALA A 329 0.20 -13.73 5.45
CA ALA A 329 0.24 -14.24 4.08
C ALA A 329 -1.09 -14.90 3.68
N PHE A 330 -1.65 -15.73 4.57
CA PHE A 330 -2.95 -16.36 4.38
C PHE A 330 -4.08 -15.33 4.30
N ALA A 331 -4.04 -14.25 5.09
CA ALA A 331 -5.02 -13.17 5.01
C ALA A 331 -5.04 -12.48 3.63
N ILE A 332 -3.87 -12.22 3.05
CA ILE A 332 -3.74 -11.63 1.71
C ILE A 332 -4.32 -12.58 0.65
N ALA A 333 -3.95 -13.85 0.70
CA ALA A 333 -4.45 -14.87 -0.22
C ALA A 333 -5.97 -15.05 -0.10
N LEU A 334 -6.48 -15.12 1.13
CA LEU A 334 -7.90 -15.25 1.43
C LEU A 334 -8.68 -14.02 0.94
N PHE A 335 -8.12 -12.82 1.07
CA PHE A 335 -8.73 -11.60 0.53
C PHE A 335 -8.81 -11.63 -1.00
N ALA A 336 -7.74 -12.04 -1.68
CA ALA A 336 -7.74 -12.18 -3.13
C ALA A 336 -8.78 -13.22 -3.59
N ALA A 337 -8.83 -14.38 -2.95
CA ALA A 337 -9.83 -15.42 -3.21
C ALA A 337 -11.26 -14.91 -2.96
N THR A 338 -11.44 -14.13 -1.89
CA THR A 338 -12.71 -13.49 -1.53
C THR A 338 -13.18 -12.53 -2.63
N ALA A 339 -12.29 -11.66 -3.13
CA ALA A 339 -12.62 -10.72 -4.20
C ALA A 339 -12.97 -11.44 -5.52
N VAL A 340 -12.20 -12.46 -5.90
CA VAL A 340 -12.48 -13.28 -7.09
C VAL A 340 -13.80 -14.03 -6.93
N GLY A 341 -14.03 -14.67 -5.78
CA GLY A 341 -15.29 -15.35 -5.44
C GLY A 341 -16.49 -14.42 -5.52
N ALA A 342 -16.37 -13.19 -5.00
CA ALA A 342 -17.42 -12.16 -5.09
C ALA A 342 -17.72 -11.74 -6.54
N ALA A 343 -16.71 -11.66 -7.41
CA ALA A 343 -16.89 -11.37 -8.84
C ALA A 343 -17.60 -12.53 -9.55
N LEU A 344 -17.18 -13.77 -9.28
CA LEU A 344 -17.78 -14.97 -9.87
C LEU A 344 -19.22 -15.18 -9.39
N ALA A 345 -19.49 -14.99 -8.11
CA ALA A 345 -20.83 -15.07 -7.53
C ALA A 345 -21.78 -14.03 -8.15
N TRP A 346 -21.29 -12.79 -8.36
CA TRP A 346 -22.06 -11.78 -9.08
C TRP A 346 -22.43 -12.23 -10.49
N ARG A 347 -21.46 -12.75 -11.26
CA ARG A 347 -21.68 -13.26 -12.62
C ARG A 347 -22.68 -14.42 -12.65
N ARG A 348 -22.61 -15.37 -11.71
CA ARG A 348 -23.55 -16.50 -11.64
C ARG A 348 -24.97 -16.05 -11.30
N ARG A 349 -25.12 -15.11 -10.37
CA ARG A 349 -26.44 -14.66 -9.89
C ARG A 349 -27.15 -13.73 -10.88
N PHE A 350 -26.40 -12.92 -11.64
CA PHE A 350 -26.97 -11.87 -12.49
C PHE A 350 -26.60 -11.97 -13.98
N GLY A 351 -25.62 -12.79 -14.36
CA GLY A 351 -25.13 -12.90 -15.74
C GLY A 351 -26.08 -13.59 -16.72
N GLY A 352 -27.05 -14.37 -16.23
CA GLY A 352 -28.09 -14.97 -17.07
C GLY A 352 -29.23 -14.01 -17.46
N ARG A 353 -29.35 -12.83 -16.81
CA ARG A 353 -30.51 -11.92 -17.00
C ARG A 353 -30.32 -10.87 -18.08
N THR A 354 -29.17 -10.83 -18.76
CA THR A 354 -28.88 -9.89 -19.85
C THR A 354 -29.16 -10.45 -21.26
N GLY A 355 -29.64 -11.69 -21.38
CA GLY A 355 -29.90 -12.35 -22.67
C GLY A 355 -31.32 -12.21 -23.25
N THR A 356 -32.28 -11.60 -22.53
CA THR A 356 -33.72 -11.63 -22.93
C THR A 356 -34.36 -10.26 -23.14
N ARG A 357 -33.58 -9.25 -23.54
CA ARG A 357 -34.16 -8.07 -24.22
C ARG A 357 -33.74 -8.05 -25.69
N ARG A 358 -34.32 -8.98 -26.46
CA ARG A 358 -34.71 -8.65 -27.84
C ARG A 358 -36.04 -7.93 -27.72
N SER A 359 -36.09 -6.67 -28.12
CA SER A 359 -37.33 -5.99 -28.48
C SER A 359 -37.29 -5.74 -29.99
N PRO A 360 -38.41 -5.96 -30.69
CA PRO A 360 -38.54 -5.88 -32.14
C PRO A 360 -38.24 -4.49 -32.71
#